data_AF-A0A0D7BS42-F1
#
_entry.id   AF-A0A0D7BS42-F1
#
_cell.length_a   1.000
_cell.length_b   1.000
_cell.length_c   1.000
_cell.angle_alpha   90.00
_cell.angle_beta   90.00
_cell.angle_gamma   90.00
#
_symmetry.space_group_name_H-M   'P 1'
#
loop_
_entity.id
_entity.type
_entity.pdbx_description
1 polymer ?
#
loop_
_entity_poly.entity_id
_entity_poly.type
_entity_poly.pdbx_seq_one_letter_code
_entity_poly.pdbx_strand_id
1 'polypeptide(L)'
;MVADVCSGAPAELRHRQVRIFQPTRNTMQSGGAKMERWRIDFDILLGGGRWENPLMGWASSADYNQALRIGFRSKEDAVHFAEKQGWDYYVQPPAVKRVPPKNYGENYKYHPGQLRICKTK
;
A
#
# COMPACT_ATOMS: atom_id res chain seq x y z
N MET A 1 -5.16 -26.93 11.25
CA MET A 1 -4.27 -27.35 10.14
C MET A 1 -3.69 -26.10 9.51
N VAL A 2 -2.37 -26.03 9.39
CA VAL A 2 -1.69 -24.91 8.71
C VAL A 2 -1.98 -25.06 7.22
N ALA A 3 -2.56 -24.03 6.59
CA ALA A 3 -2.96 -24.10 5.18
C ALA A 3 -1.75 -24.31 4.25
N ASP A 4 -0.60 -23.84 4.70
CA ASP A 4 0.72 -24.03 4.11
C ASP A 4 0.96 -25.49 3.66
N VAL A 5 0.72 -26.47 4.54
CA VAL A 5 0.98 -27.90 4.28
C VAL A 5 0.12 -28.45 3.13
N CYS A 6 -1.08 -27.90 2.93
CA CYS A 6 -2.01 -28.33 1.88
C CYS A 6 -1.97 -27.43 0.64
N SER A 7 -1.23 -26.32 0.68
CA SER A 7 -1.27 -25.28 -0.37
C SER A 7 -0.54 -25.68 -1.66
N GLY A 8 0.44 -26.58 -1.57
CA GLY A 8 1.34 -26.93 -2.68
C GLY A 8 2.29 -25.79 -3.09
N ALA A 9 2.35 -24.71 -2.31
CA ALA A 9 3.27 -23.61 -2.55
C ALA A 9 4.73 -24.04 -2.28
N PRO A 10 5.70 -23.50 -3.01
CA PRO A 10 7.12 -23.79 -2.77
C PRO A 10 7.53 -23.30 -1.37
N ALA A 11 8.35 -24.10 -0.67
CA ALA A 11 8.82 -23.77 0.68
C ALA A 11 9.62 -22.47 0.74
N GLU A 12 10.27 -22.08 -0.37
CA GLU A 12 10.99 -20.83 -0.52
C GLU A 12 10.13 -19.59 -0.23
N LEU A 13 8.82 -19.70 -0.41
CA LEU A 13 7.87 -18.62 -0.13
C LEU A 13 7.88 -18.19 1.33
N ARG A 14 8.21 -19.11 2.25
CA ARG A 14 8.27 -18.83 3.70
C ARG A 14 9.39 -17.86 4.06
N HIS A 15 10.48 -17.82 3.29
CA HIS A 15 11.61 -16.92 3.55
C HIS A 15 11.32 -15.47 3.13
N ARG A 16 10.18 -15.23 2.48
CA ARG A 16 9.83 -13.93 1.95
C ARG A 16 8.87 -13.22 2.89
N GLN A 17 9.28 -12.03 3.31
CA GLN A 17 8.43 -11.18 4.12
C GLN A 17 7.29 -10.57 3.28
N VAL A 18 6.11 -10.48 3.91
CA VAL A 18 4.90 -9.94 3.34
C VAL A 18 4.56 -8.62 4.03
N ARG A 19 4.21 -7.60 3.25
CA ARG A 19 3.74 -6.32 3.77
C ARG A 19 2.22 -6.29 3.83
N ILE A 20 1.69 -6.05 5.03
CA ILE A 20 0.26 -5.82 5.29
C ILE A 20 0.05 -4.31 5.46
N PHE A 21 -0.68 -3.66 4.56
CA PHE A 21 -0.86 -2.21 4.59
C PHE A 21 -2.18 -1.74 3.99
N GLN A 22 -2.60 -0.53 4.35
CA GLN A 22 -3.63 0.21 3.62
C GLN A 22 -2.97 1.07 2.53
N PRO A 23 -3.38 0.96 1.26
CA PRO A 23 -2.84 1.79 0.19
C PRO A 23 -3.01 3.27 0.51
N THR A 24 -1.95 4.05 0.31
CA THR A 24 -2.03 5.51 0.42
C THR A 24 -2.89 6.08 -0.71
N ARG A 25 -3.53 7.23 -0.46
CA ARG A 25 -4.27 7.92 -1.52
C ARG A 25 -3.30 8.36 -2.60
N ASN A 26 -3.66 8.12 -3.87
CA ASN A 26 -2.97 8.76 -4.98
C ASN A 26 -3.07 10.28 -4.85
N THR A 27 -1.95 11.00 -4.79
CA THR A 27 -1.93 12.47 -4.66
C THR A 27 -2.61 13.17 -5.83
N MET A 28 -2.58 12.57 -7.02
CA MET A 28 -3.23 13.10 -8.22
C MET A 28 -4.75 12.99 -8.18
N GLN A 29 -5.32 12.20 -7.26
CA GLN A 29 -6.76 11.96 -7.19
C GLN A 29 -7.32 12.31 -5.81
N SER A 30 -8.51 12.92 -5.81
CA SER A 30 -9.19 13.31 -4.58
C SER A 30 -9.82 12.12 -3.85
N GLY A 31 -10.24 11.08 -4.59
CA GLY A 31 -11.04 9.95 -4.11
C GLY A 31 -10.33 9.06 -3.08
N GLY A 32 -11.09 8.62 -2.07
CA GLY A 32 -10.59 7.85 -0.92
C GLY A 32 -10.90 6.34 -0.92
N ALA A 33 -11.77 5.85 -1.80
CA ALA A 33 -12.32 4.48 -1.72
C ALA A 33 -11.27 3.35 -1.72
N LYS A 34 -10.09 3.58 -2.33
CA LYS A 34 -9.02 2.57 -2.39
C LYS A 34 -8.26 2.40 -1.07
N MET A 35 -8.41 3.33 -0.12
CA MET A 35 -7.70 3.33 1.15
C MET A 35 -8.35 2.42 2.21
N GLU A 36 -9.64 2.10 2.05
CA GLU A 36 -10.40 1.38 3.07
C GLU A 36 -10.02 -0.10 3.18
N ARG A 37 -9.51 -0.69 2.09
CA ARG A 37 -9.15 -2.11 2.05
C ARG A 37 -7.71 -2.32 2.47
N TRP A 38 -7.51 -3.35 3.29
CA TRP A 38 -6.19 -3.86 3.63
C TRP A 38 -5.63 -4.68 2.48
N ARG A 39 -4.32 -4.62 2.28
CA ARG A 39 -3.64 -5.37 1.24
C ARG A 39 -2.43 -6.11 1.79
N ILE A 40 -2.26 -7.32 1.27
CA ILE A 40 -1.08 -8.14 1.41
C ILE A 40 -0.34 -8.06 0.07
N ASP A 41 0.95 -7.71 0.13
CA ASP A 41 1.84 -7.57 -1.02
C ASP A 41 3.21 -8.13 -0.66
N PHE A 42 3.88 -8.75 -1.62
CA PHE A 42 5.17 -9.38 -1.40
C PHE A 42 6.31 -8.42 -1.71
N ASP A 43 7.36 -8.40 -0.88
CA ASP A 43 8.55 -7.58 -1.14
C ASP A 43 9.36 -8.11 -2.31
N ILE A 44 10.00 -7.25 -3.10
CA ILE A 44 10.69 -7.67 -4.34
C ILE A 44 11.77 -8.72 -4.05
N LEU A 45 11.78 -9.81 -4.82
CA LEU A 45 12.79 -10.87 -4.70
C LEU A 45 14.18 -10.34 -5.10
N LEU A 46 15.16 -10.44 -4.19
CA LEU A 46 16.55 -10.09 -4.48
C LEU A 46 17.13 -11.08 -5.50
N GLY A 47 17.65 -10.59 -6.63
CA GLY A 47 18.24 -11.42 -7.70
C GLY A 47 17.24 -11.94 -8.75
N GLY A 48 15.96 -12.14 -8.38
CA GLY A 48 14.88 -12.53 -9.31
C GLY A 48 13.92 -11.39 -9.68
N GLY A 49 14.32 -10.14 -9.43
CA GLY A 49 13.56 -8.93 -9.71
C GLY A 49 13.39 -8.66 -11.22
N ARG A 50 13.18 -7.40 -11.58
CA ARG A 50 13.03 -7.03 -13.00
C ARG A 50 14.38 -6.84 -13.68
N TRP A 51 14.56 -7.45 -14.84
CA TRP A 51 15.69 -7.19 -15.74
C TRP A 51 15.21 -6.90 -17.17
N GLU A 52 16.07 -6.26 -17.96
CA GLU A 52 15.78 -5.95 -19.35
C GLU A 52 16.04 -7.16 -20.25
N ASN A 53 15.08 -7.49 -21.11
CA ASN A 53 15.24 -8.54 -22.11
C ASN A 53 16.21 -8.09 -23.21
N PRO A 54 17.33 -8.81 -23.46
CA PRO A 54 18.32 -8.42 -24.46
C PRO A 54 17.81 -8.27 -25.89
N LEU A 55 16.69 -8.91 -26.25
CA LEU A 55 16.14 -8.87 -27.61
C LEU A 55 15.21 -7.68 -27.83
N MET A 56 14.24 -7.49 -26.93
CA MET A 56 13.13 -6.52 -27.11
C MET A 56 13.12 -5.37 -26.10
N GLY A 57 13.96 -5.40 -25.06
CA GLY A 57 13.98 -4.40 -24.00
C GLY A 57 12.83 -4.52 -22.97
N TRP A 58 12.08 -5.62 -22.97
CA TRP A 58 10.97 -5.80 -22.02
C TRP A 58 11.45 -6.09 -20.60
N ALA A 59 10.69 -5.63 -19.61
CA ALA A 59 10.92 -5.95 -18.20
C ALA A 59 10.53 -7.41 -17.91
N SER A 60 11.52 -8.30 -18.00
CA SER A 60 11.41 -9.71 -17.64
C SER A 60 11.57 -9.88 -16.12
N SER A 61 11.01 -10.94 -15.56
CA SER A 61 11.02 -11.21 -14.12
C SER A 61 10.96 -12.72 -13.86
N ALA A 62 11.61 -13.17 -12.78
CA ALA A 62 11.55 -14.56 -12.30
C ALA A 62 10.60 -14.70 -11.09
N ASP A 63 10.07 -13.58 -10.59
CA ASP A 63 9.23 -13.54 -9.40
C ASP A 63 7.78 -13.90 -9.70
N TYR A 64 7.37 -15.09 -9.26
CA TYR A 64 6.02 -15.64 -9.46
C TYR A 64 4.93 -14.92 -8.65
N ASN A 65 5.27 -14.19 -7.58
CA ASN A 65 4.29 -13.48 -6.75
C ASN A 65 4.23 -11.97 -7.03
N GLN A 66 5.04 -11.47 -7.97
CA GLN A 66 5.14 -10.03 -8.23
C GLN A 66 3.81 -9.34 -8.57
N ALA A 67 2.88 -10.07 -9.19
CA ALA A 67 1.57 -9.54 -9.55
C ALA A 67 0.49 -9.78 -8.49
N LEU A 68 0.78 -10.58 -7.45
CA LEU A 68 -0.21 -10.97 -6.45
C LEU A 68 -0.47 -9.83 -5.48
N ARG A 69 -1.74 -9.45 -5.38
CA ARG A 69 -2.24 -8.46 -4.42
C ARG A 69 -3.54 -8.97 -3.83
N ILE A 70 -3.52 -9.30 -2.54
CA ILE A 70 -4.69 -9.87 -1.88
C ILE A 70 -5.36 -8.78 -1.05
N GLY A 71 -6.65 -8.55 -1.29
CA GLY A 71 -7.44 -7.52 -0.63
C GLY A 71 -8.29 -8.08 0.51
N PHE A 72 -8.23 -7.43 1.67
CA PHE A 72 -8.97 -7.79 2.89
C PHE A 72 -9.82 -6.61 3.38
N ARG A 73 -10.84 -6.94 4.19
CA ARG A 73 -11.73 -5.94 4.81
C ARG A 73 -11.14 -5.40 6.11
N SER A 74 -10.59 -6.27 6.96
CA SER A 74 -9.97 -5.91 8.23
C SER A 74 -8.46 -6.21 8.24
N LYS A 75 -7.75 -5.65 9.23
CA LYS A 75 -6.34 -5.94 9.46
C LYS A 75 -6.18 -7.37 9.99
N GLU A 76 -7.09 -7.75 10.87
CA GLU A 76 -7.11 -9.01 11.59
C GLU A 76 -7.28 -10.18 10.61
N ASP A 77 -8.16 -10.04 9.61
CA ASP A 77 -8.33 -11.05 8.55
C ASP A 77 -7.04 -11.25 7.75
N ALA A 78 -6.32 -10.16 7.46
CA ALA A 78 -5.07 -10.21 6.72
C ALA A 78 -3.95 -10.88 7.53
N VAL A 79 -3.85 -10.55 8.82
CA VAL A 79 -2.88 -11.17 9.74
C VAL A 79 -3.18 -12.66 9.91
N HIS A 80 -4.44 -13.02 10.19
CA HIS A 80 -4.85 -14.41 10.32
C HIS A 80 -4.60 -15.22 9.04
N PHE A 81 -4.78 -14.61 7.86
CA PHE A 81 -4.44 -15.26 6.60
C PHE A 81 -2.94 -15.50 6.46
N ALA A 82 -2.10 -14.51 6.77
CA ALA A 82 -0.64 -14.65 6.72
C ALA A 82 -0.13 -15.72 7.72
N GLU A 83 -0.65 -15.72 8.95
CA GLU A 83 -0.33 -16.72 9.98
C GLU A 83 -0.74 -18.13 9.54
N LYS A 84 -1.93 -18.28 8.94
CA LYS A 84 -2.40 -19.59 8.45
C LYS A 84 -1.54 -20.16 7.32
N GLN A 85 -0.90 -19.29 6.53
CA GLN A 85 0.04 -19.66 5.46
C GLN A 85 1.50 -19.78 5.95
N GLY A 86 1.79 -19.40 7.19
CA GLY A 86 3.15 -19.44 7.74
C GLY A 86 4.08 -18.42 7.10
N TRP A 87 3.58 -17.27 6.65
CA TRP A 87 4.39 -16.21 6.07
C TRP A 87 4.82 -15.20 7.13
N ASP A 88 6.09 -14.81 7.10
CA ASP A 88 6.58 -13.69 7.89
C ASP A 88 5.93 -12.39 7.38
N TYR A 89 5.40 -11.57 8.29
CA TYR A 89 4.68 -10.37 7.91
C TYR A 89 5.14 -9.12 8.68
N TYR A 90 5.02 -7.98 8.01
CA TYR A 90 5.17 -6.65 8.61
C TYR A 90 3.90 -5.85 8.40
N VAL A 91 3.32 -5.34 9.49
CA VAL A 91 2.12 -4.50 9.43
C VAL A 91 2.54 -3.03 9.41
N GLN A 92 2.26 -2.36 8.30
CA GLN A 92 2.43 -0.92 8.19
C GLN A 92 1.22 -0.21 8.81
N PRO A 93 1.42 0.72 9.77
CA PRO A 93 0.32 1.49 10.34
C PRO A 93 -0.34 2.38 9.27
N PRO A 94 -1.68 2.53 9.28
CA PRO A 94 -2.37 3.35 8.31
C PRO A 94 -2.07 4.84 8.53
N ALA A 95 -1.93 5.58 7.45
CA ALA A 95 -1.70 7.02 7.50
C ALA A 95 -3.01 7.75 7.87
N VAL A 96 -3.09 8.24 9.11
CA VAL A 96 -4.24 9.02 9.60
C VAL A 96 -4.19 10.43 8.99
N LYS A 97 -5.21 10.80 8.21
CA LYS A 97 -5.34 12.17 7.71
C LYS A 97 -5.96 13.06 8.77
N ARG A 98 -5.22 14.10 9.16
CA ARG A 98 -5.77 15.21 9.93
C ARG A 98 -6.60 16.10 9.01
N VAL A 99 -7.89 16.25 9.31
CA VAL A 99 -8.75 17.23 8.65
C VAL A 99 -8.66 18.54 9.44
N PRO A 100 -8.02 19.60 8.91
CA PRO A 100 -8.02 20.89 9.58
C PRO A 100 -9.42 21.51 9.54
N PRO A 101 -9.83 22.26 10.57
CA PRO A 101 -11.07 23.05 10.49
C PRO A 101 -10.95 24.03 9.33
N LYS A 102 -11.99 24.08 8.49
CA LYS A 102 -12.07 25.01 7.37
C LYS A 102 -13.23 25.96 7.62
N ASN A 103 -12.94 27.25 7.75
CA ASN A 103 -13.96 28.28 7.90
C ASN A 103 -13.83 29.30 6.78
N TYR A 104 -14.85 29.39 5.92
CA TYR A 104 -14.86 30.29 4.78
C TYR A 104 -14.82 31.77 5.20
N GLY A 105 -15.35 32.13 6.37
CA GLY A 105 -15.30 33.50 6.88
C GLY A 105 -13.89 33.99 7.18
N GLU A 106 -12.92 33.08 7.38
CA GLU A 106 -11.51 33.44 7.52
C GLU A 106 -10.91 33.99 6.24
N ASN A 107 -11.58 33.80 5.10
CA ASN A 107 -11.12 34.34 3.85
C ASN A 107 -11.13 35.89 3.84
N TYR A 108 -12.05 36.52 4.59
CA TYR A 108 -12.30 37.96 4.55
C TYR A 108 -12.03 38.68 5.89
N LYS A 109 -11.28 38.06 6.80
CA LYS A 109 -10.88 38.71 8.05
C LYS A 109 -10.03 39.94 7.76
N TYR A 110 -10.32 41.03 8.46
CA TYR A 110 -9.50 42.24 8.41
C TYR A 110 -8.08 41.93 8.95
N HIS A 111 -7.07 42.31 8.17
CA HIS A 111 -5.67 42.24 8.58
C HIS A 111 -5.06 43.64 8.55
N PRO A 112 -4.49 44.13 9.67
CA PRO A 112 -3.97 45.50 9.75
C PRO A 112 -2.63 45.71 9.01
N GLY A 113 -1.96 44.64 8.57
CA GLY A 113 -0.67 44.69 7.87
C GLY A 113 -0.76 44.31 6.39
N GLN A 114 0.39 44.16 5.74
CA GLN A 114 0.46 43.74 4.34
C GLN A 114 -0.08 42.32 4.16
N LEU A 115 -1.00 42.16 3.21
CA LEU A 115 -1.62 40.87 2.91
C LEU A 115 -0.60 39.89 2.31
N ARG A 116 -0.54 38.69 2.88
CA ARG A 116 0.39 37.63 2.47
C ARG A 116 0.01 36.93 1.16
N ILE A 117 -1.29 36.93 0.81
CA ILE A 117 -1.83 36.31 -0.40
C ILE A 117 -2.97 37.19 -0.93
N CYS A 118 -2.94 37.49 -2.23
CA CYS A 118 -4.10 38.07 -2.93
C CYS A 118 -5.11 36.97 -3.25
N LYS A 119 -6.24 36.95 -2.53
CA LYS A 119 -7.31 35.97 -2.74
C LYS A 119 -8.16 36.41 -3.94
N THR A 120 -8.21 35.61 -4.99
CA THR A 120 -9.01 35.88 -6.21
C THR A 120 -10.43 35.31 -6.13
N LYS A 121 -10.66 34.28 -5.31
CA LYS A 121 -11.96 33.68 -4.97
C LYS A 121 -11.89 33.13 -3.54
#